data_AF-A0A7V9PJ69-F1
#
_entry.id   AF-A0A7V9PJ69-F1
#
_cell.length_a   1.000
_cell.length_b   1.000
_cell.length_c   1.000
_cell.angle_alpha   90.00
_cell.angle_beta   90.00
_cell.angle_gamma   90.00
#
_symmetry.space_group_name_H-M   'P 1'
#
loop_
_entity.id
_entity.type
_entity.pdbx_description
1 polymer ?
#
loop_
_entity_poly.entity_id
_entity_poly.type
_entity_poly.pdbx_seq_one_letter_code
_entity_poly.pdbx_strand_id
1 'polypeptide(L)'
;MPLIPRLLLAAGVASLLADTPSTLRVLRADPTGAAAPTASITVTFDRPVAGSLDRSVDPATVLTIAPAIEGSVEWRDPVTIRFRPARPLPSNTAFTVTVRQSFAAMDGSRLAAPYRFGFRVRGPRVLTGSVARGRGTTRYLAPDSPFDLVTDAPVDPAQLTSVYLQFAATCATPGVVRLRVQGQRGLTRVDPYEYQEAGGWNRDRSADSLRRVIRLLPERPLPRGCAGELVFPAAFDAVGRATLTRWSIATYGDFRLEKPDCGWGDVCPSGPIIVRFSTPVKGSEVLRRITLAPAATFTVGDSADVRAEWALNTSLRPRTTYAVIADTAIRDVFGQRFTGNTAVGIRTTGYSPSVTYTFGRATVERKGLRTLGVTYVNVDTLDVT
;
A
#
# COMPACT_ATOMS: atom_id res chain seq x y z
N MET A 1 35.82 0.74 -102.54
CA MET A 1 34.66 -0.13 -102.18
C MET A 1 35.18 -1.55 -101.95
N PRO A 2 34.89 -2.24 -100.83
CA PRO A 2 34.54 -1.80 -99.48
C PRO A 2 35.55 -2.32 -98.40
N LEU A 3 35.40 -1.78 -97.20
CA LEU A 3 36.20 -2.00 -95.99
C LEU A 3 35.88 -3.32 -95.28
N ILE A 4 36.88 -3.92 -94.64
CA ILE A 4 36.79 -5.04 -93.69
C ILE A 4 36.75 -4.47 -92.26
N PRO A 5 35.77 -4.79 -91.39
CA PRO A 5 35.79 -4.34 -90.01
C PRO A 5 36.56 -5.33 -89.13
N ARG A 6 37.55 -4.83 -88.38
CA ARG A 6 38.18 -5.54 -87.26
C ARG A 6 37.33 -5.34 -86.01
N LEU A 7 36.71 -6.41 -85.52
CA LEU A 7 36.11 -6.46 -84.17
C LEU A 7 37.23 -6.67 -83.13
N LEU A 8 37.37 -5.71 -82.21
CA LEU A 8 38.12 -5.84 -80.96
C LEU A 8 37.17 -6.40 -79.88
N LEU A 9 37.47 -7.59 -79.36
CA LEU A 9 36.84 -8.10 -78.13
C LEU A 9 37.52 -7.46 -76.91
N ALA A 10 36.76 -6.69 -76.13
CA ALA A 10 37.15 -6.29 -74.78
C ALA A 10 36.58 -7.32 -73.78
N ALA A 11 37.46 -8.09 -73.13
CA ALA A 11 37.10 -8.97 -72.03
C ALA A 11 37.00 -8.13 -70.74
N GLY A 12 35.77 -7.88 -70.28
CA GLY A 12 35.51 -7.31 -68.96
C GLY A 12 35.67 -8.37 -67.87
N VAL A 13 36.67 -8.21 -67.01
CA VAL A 13 36.80 -8.99 -65.77
C VAL A 13 35.77 -8.47 -64.79
N ALA A 14 34.68 -9.21 -64.58
CA ALA A 14 33.73 -8.94 -63.52
C ALA A 14 34.34 -9.39 -62.18
N SER A 15 34.86 -8.43 -61.42
CA SER A 15 35.26 -8.66 -60.03
C SER A 15 34.01 -8.96 -59.20
N LEU A 16 33.78 -10.23 -58.90
CA LEU A 16 32.86 -10.67 -57.86
C LEU A 16 33.39 -10.14 -56.52
N LEU A 17 32.83 -9.04 -56.04
CA LEU A 17 32.91 -8.68 -54.64
C LEU A 17 32.19 -9.78 -53.86
N ALA A 18 32.95 -10.72 -53.33
CA ALA A 18 32.45 -11.65 -52.32
C ALA A 18 32.02 -10.81 -51.12
N ASP A 19 30.72 -10.63 -50.97
CA ASP A 19 30.13 -10.01 -49.80
C ASP A 19 30.54 -10.87 -48.60
N THR A 20 31.35 -10.30 -47.71
CA THR A 20 31.83 -11.03 -46.53
C THR A 20 30.58 -11.40 -45.72
N PRO A 21 30.30 -12.68 -45.42
CA PRO A 21 29.07 -13.03 -44.74
C PRO A 21 29.02 -12.28 -43.40
N SER A 22 28.09 -11.34 -43.31
CA SER A 22 27.95 -10.51 -42.11
C SER A 22 27.60 -11.40 -40.92
N THR A 23 28.31 -11.22 -39.81
CA THR A 23 28.12 -12.04 -38.61
C THR A 23 26.74 -11.79 -38.00
N LEU A 24 26.05 -12.85 -37.58
CA LEU A 24 24.79 -12.76 -36.86
C LEU A 24 25.03 -12.01 -35.54
N ARG A 25 24.11 -11.14 -35.14
CA ARG A 25 24.20 -10.36 -33.89
C ARG A 25 22.94 -10.48 -33.07
N VAL A 26 23.10 -10.49 -31.75
CA VAL A 26 21.99 -10.26 -30.82
C VAL A 26 21.78 -8.76 -30.71
N LEU A 27 20.64 -8.27 -31.17
CA LEU A 27 20.26 -6.85 -31.03
C LEU A 27 19.75 -6.55 -29.64
N ARG A 28 18.97 -7.47 -29.07
CA ARG A 28 18.31 -7.26 -27.79
C ARG A 28 18.18 -8.57 -27.03
N ALA A 29 18.44 -8.51 -25.74
CA ALA A 29 18.18 -9.59 -24.81
C ALA A 29 17.47 -9.01 -23.59
N ASP A 30 16.39 -9.64 -23.16
CA ASP A 30 15.66 -9.29 -21.95
C ASP A 30 15.32 -10.55 -21.15
N PRO A 31 15.19 -10.44 -19.82
CA PRO A 31 15.49 -9.24 -19.01
C PRO A 31 17.00 -9.01 -18.85
N THR A 32 17.39 -7.75 -18.57
CA THR A 32 18.73 -7.38 -18.12
C THR A 32 18.64 -6.78 -16.71
N GLY A 33 19.55 -7.16 -15.81
CA GLY A 33 19.50 -6.71 -14.42
C GLY A 33 18.38 -7.36 -13.62
N ALA A 34 17.40 -6.60 -13.12
CA ALA A 34 16.35 -7.10 -12.23
C ALA A 34 15.09 -7.54 -13.00
N ALA A 35 14.62 -8.77 -12.76
CA ALA A 35 13.44 -9.34 -13.38
C ALA A 35 12.32 -9.64 -12.35
N ALA A 36 11.07 -9.54 -12.78
CA ALA A 36 9.94 -10.05 -12.00
C ALA A 36 9.85 -11.58 -12.07
N PRO A 37 9.22 -12.26 -11.10
CA PRO A 37 9.03 -13.71 -11.14
C PRO A 37 8.23 -14.22 -12.36
N THR A 38 7.44 -13.37 -13.00
CA THR A 38 6.64 -13.68 -14.20
C THR A 38 7.36 -13.34 -15.51
N ALA A 39 8.61 -12.87 -15.48
CA ALA A 39 9.32 -12.43 -16.67
C ALA A 39 9.55 -13.58 -17.66
N SER A 40 9.27 -13.34 -18.93
CA SER A 40 9.75 -14.18 -20.04
C SER A 40 11.15 -13.74 -20.46
N ILE A 41 11.97 -14.69 -20.92
CA ILE A 41 13.29 -14.40 -21.47
C ILE A 41 13.15 -14.28 -22.99
N THR A 42 13.62 -13.18 -23.57
CA THR A 42 13.54 -12.94 -25.02
C THR A 42 14.89 -12.55 -25.58
N VAL A 43 15.21 -13.07 -26.77
CA VAL A 43 16.41 -12.72 -27.52
C VAL A 43 16.00 -12.38 -28.94
N THR A 44 16.34 -11.19 -29.39
CA THR A 44 16.08 -10.69 -30.75
C THR A 44 17.39 -10.56 -31.50
N PHE A 45 17.43 -11.15 -32.68
CA PHE A 45 18.56 -11.16 -33.60
C PHE A 45 18.44 -10.02 -34.63
N ASP A 46 19.55 -9.69 -35.30
CA ASP A 46 19.59 -8.66 -36.35
C ASP A 46 18.98 -9.10 -37.68
N ARG A 47 18.61 -10.38 -37.80
CA ARG A 47 18.06 -11.00 -39.00
C ARG A 47 17.33 -12.32 -38.69
N PRO A 48 16.54 -12.86 -39.64
CA PRO A 48 15.78 -14.09 -39.43
C PRO A 48 16.65 -15.31 -39.14
N VAL A 49 16.35 -15.98 -38.02
CA VAL A 49 16.94 -17.28 -37.65
C VAL A 49 15.94 -18.41 -37.85
N ALA A 50 14.66 -18.15 -37.60
CA ALA A 50 13.60 -19.08 -37.97
C ALA A 50 13.03 -18.75 -39.36
N GLY A 51 12.83 -19.79 -40.17
CA GLY A 51 12.05 -19.72 -41.42
C GLY A 51 10.55 -19.87 -41.19
N SER A 52 9.82 -20.47 -42.13
CA SER A 52 8.44 -20.96 -41.89
C SER A 52 8.45 -22.22 -41.02
N LEU A 53 7.30 -22.56 -40.43
CA LEU A 53 7.09 -23.64 -39.45
C LEU A 53 7.73 -25.00 -39.83
N ASP A 54 7.96 -25.28 -41.10
CA ASP A 54 8.49 -26.55 -41.61
C ASP A 54 10.03 -26.62 -41.73
N ARG A 55 10.75 -25.49 -41.56
CA ARG A 55 12.23 -25.40 -41.72
C ARG A 55 12.89 -24.50 -40.66
N SER A 56 12.35 -24.45 -39.45
CA SER A 56 12.93 -23.65 -38.36
C SER A 56 13.98 -24.43 -37.56
N VAL A 57 15.02 -23.73 -37.09
CA VAL A 57 15.94 -24.24 -36.06
C VAL A 57 15.12 -24.61 -34.83
N ASP A 58 15.32 -25.80 -34.28
CA ASP A 58 14.68 -26.20 -33.02
C ASP A 58 15.01 -25.16 -31.94
N PRO A 59 14.01 -24.41 -31.43
CA PRO A 59 14.22 -23.34 -30.47
C PRO A 59 14.91 -23.82 -29.19
N ALA A 60 14.73 -25.09 -28.79
CA ALA A 60 15.40 -25.66 -27.62
C ALA A 60 16.93 -25.76 -27.77
N THR A 61 17.44 -25.76 -28.99
CA THR A 61 18.88 -25.83 -29.27
C THR A 61 19.57 -24.47 -29.26
N VAL A 62 18.82 -23.37 -29.27
CA VAL A 62 19.34 -22.00 -29.37
C VAL A 62 19.73 -21.43 -28.00
N LEU A 63 18.95 -21.72 -26.96
CA LEU A 63 19.08 -21.13 -25.63
C LEU A 63 19.43 -22.18 -24.57
N THR A 64 20.27 -21.78 -23.62
CA THR A 64 20.44 -22.50 -22.35
C THR A 64 20.37 -21.52 -21.20
N ILE A 65 19.77 -21.97 -20.10
CA ILE A 65 19.55 -21.16 -18.90
C ILE A 65 20.13 -21.92 -17.72
N ALA A 66 20.97 -21.25 -16.94
CA ALA A 66 21.57 -21.79 -15.72
C ALA A 66 21.26 -20.85 -14.54
N PRO A 67 20.70 -21.33 -13.41
CA PRO A 67 20.22 -22.70 -13.16
C PRO A 67 19.13 -23.16 -14.15
N ALA A 68 19.02 -24.46 -14.35
CA ALA A 68 18.01 -25.03 -15.25
C ALA A 68 16.60 -24.79 -14.70
N ILE A 69 15.68 -24.40 -15.57
CA ILE A 69 14.28 -24.14 -15.26
C ILE A 69 13.38 -24.76 -16.32
N GLU A 70 12.25 -25.31 -15.90
CA GLU A 70 11.25 -25.85 -16.82
C GLU A 70 10.50 -24.73 -17.54
N GLY A 71 10.24 -24.93 -18.82
CA GLY A 71 9.52 -23.97 -19.66
C GLY A 71 9.49 -24.41 -21.11
N SER A 72 8.83 -23.60 -21.94
CA SER A 72 8.82 -23.79 -23.38
C SER A 72 9.68 -22.73 -24.05
N VAL A 73 10.41 -23.13 -25.09
CA VAL A 73 11.12 -22.21 -25.98
C VAL A 73 10.35 -22.18 -27.29
N GLU A 74 10.00 -20.99 -27.76
CA GLU A 74 9.23 -20.80 -28.98
C GLU A 74 9.76 -19.59 -29.76
N TRP A 75 9.62 -19.65 -31.08
CA TRP A 75 9.81 -18.47 -31.92
C TRP A 75 8.57 -17.60 -31.82
N ARG A 76 8.74 -16.35 -31.36
CA ARG A 76 7.66 -15.35 -31.34
C ARG A 76 7.41 -14.81 -32.76
N ASP A 77 8.51 -14.61 -33.47
CA ASP A 77 8.61 -14.14 -34.85
C ASP A 77 9.95 -14.63 -35.42
N PRO A 78 10.22 -14.48 -36.74
CA PRO A 78 11.44 -15.01 -37.36
C PRO A 78 12.77 -14.53 -36.75
N VAL A 79 12.76 -13.41 -36.04
CA VAL A 79 13.97 -12.78 -35.45
C VAL A 79 13.99 -12.84 -33.92
N THR A 80 12.92 -13.28 -33.27
CA THR A 80 12.78 -13.25 -31.80
C THR A 80 12.42 -14.61 -31.25
N ILE A 81 13.31 -15.16 -30.44
CA ILE A 81 13.05 -16.35 -29.65
C ILE A 81 12.62 -15.96 -28.24
N ARG A 82 11.64 -16.69 -27.69
CA ARG A 82 11.11 -16.48 -26.35
C ARG A 82 11.14 -17.78 -25.56
N PHE A 83 11.68 -17.73 -24.35
CA PHE A 83 11.49 -18.75 -23.34
C PHE A 83 10.39 -18.31 -22.37
N ARG A 84 9.37 -19.15 -22.22
CA ARG A 84 8.26 -19.01 -21.27
C ARG A 84 8.44 -20.02 -20.13
N PRO A 85 8.76 -19.55 -18.91
CA PRO A 85 8.84 -20.44 -17.75
C PRO A 85 7.50 -21.16 -17.52
N ALA A 86 7.54 -22.46 -17.21
CA ALA A 86 6.35 -23.25 -16.89
C ALA A 86 5.77 -22.89 -15.51
N ARG A 87 6.63 -22.37 -14.63
CA ARG A 87 6.30 -21.85 -13.31
C ARG A 87 7.01 -20.51 -13.10
N PRO A 88 6.52 -19.66 -12.17
CA PRO A 88 7.20 -18.43 -11.80
C PRO A 88 8.68 -18.68 -11.48
N LEU A 89 9.54 -17.79 -11.94
CA LEU A 89 10.96 -17.86 -11.68
C LEU A 89 11.23 -17.75 -10.17
N PRO A 90 12.11 -18.59 -9.60
CA PRO A 90 12.49 -18.50 -8.20
C PRO A 90 13.03 -17.11 -7.84
N SER A 91 12.41 -16.45 -6.86
CA SER A 91 12.90 -15.16 -6.35
C SER A 91 14.33 -15.28 -5.82
N ASN A 92 15.03 -14.14 -5.76
CA ASN A 92 16.40 -14.06 -5.26
C ASN A 92 17.41 -14.95 -6.01
N THR A 93 17.09 -15.38 -7.23
CA THR A 93 17.93 -16.26 -8.04
C THR A 93 18.54 -15.50 -9.21
N ALA A 94 19.83 -15.68 -9.41
CA ALA A 94 20.54 -15.17 -10.58
C ALA A 94 20.54 -16.24 -11.68
N PHE A 95 20.21 -15.82 -12.90
CA PHE A 95 20.22 -16.66 -14.09
C PHE A 95 21.25 -16.15 -15.08
N THR A 96 21.96 -17.09 -15.70
CA THR A 96 22.80 -16.85 -16.87
C THR A 96 22.14 -17.51 -18.07
N VAL A 97 21.84 -16.72 -19.09
CA VAL A 97 21.31 -17.18 -20.36
C VAL A 97 22.46 -17.21 -21.36
N THR A 98 22.64 -18.35 -22.01
CA THR A 98 23.63 -18.54 -23.07
C THR A 98 22.92 -18.86 -24.38
N VAL A 99 23.05 -17.96 -25.35
CA VAL A 99 22.68 -18.19 -26.75
C VAL A 99 23.84 -18.94 -27.39
N ARG A 100 23.58 -20.18 -27.82
CA ARG A 100 24.61 -21.03 -28.42
C ARG A 100 25.01 -20.51 -29.79
N GLN A 101 26.18 -20.94 -30.29
CA GLN A 101 26.65 -20.61 -31.64
C GLN A 101 26.46 -21.76 -32.66
N SER A 102 25.82 -22.85 -32.24
CA SER A 102 25.69 -24.09 -33.03
C SER A 102 24.66 -24.01 -34.17
N PHE A 103 23.84 -22.95 -34.19
CA PHE A 103 22.86 -22.71 -35.26
C PHE A 103 23.36 -21.65 -36.27
N ALA A 104 22.68 -21.55 -37.40
CA ALA A 104 22.89 -20.50 -38.40
C ALA A 104 21.57 -19.76 -38.66
N ALA A 105 21.66 -18.50 -39.06
CA ALA A 105 20.53 -17.73 -39.56
C ALA A 105 20.11 -18.20 -40.97
N MET A 106 18.99 -17.67 -41.47
CA MET A 106 18.44 -18.05 -42.77
C MET A 106 19.35 -17.68 -43.95
N ASP A 107 20.25 -16.71 -43.76
CA ASP A 107 21.28 -16.30 -44.73
C ASP A 107 22.61 -17.07 -44.58
N GLY A 108 22.66 -18.07 -43.68
CA GLY A 108 23.85 -18.86 -43.38
C GLY A 108 24.82 -18.23 -42.37
N SER A 109 24.59 -16.99 -41.95
CA SER A 109 25.44 -16.32 -40.95
C SER A 109 25.34 -16.98 -39.57
N ARG A 110 26.41 -16.85 -38.76
CA ARG A 110 26.51 -17.43 -37.42
C ARG A 110 26.99 -16.39 -36.41
N LEU A 111 26.68 -16.63 -35.13
CA LEU A 111 27.27 -15.86 -34.03
C LEU A 111 28.78 -16.13 -34.01
N ALA A 112 29.59 -15.08 -33.81
CA ALA A 112 31.04 -15.21 -33.73
C ALA A 112 31.52 -15.97 -32.47
N ALA A 113 30.76 -15.86 -31.38
CA ALA A 113 30.95 -16.55 -30.11
C ALA A 113 29.58 -16.76 -29.44
N PRO A 114 29.43 -17.67 -28.46
CA PRO A 114 28.18 -17.77 -27.69
C PRO A 114 27.88 -16.44 -26.99
N TYR A 115 26.67 -15.92 -27.14
CA TYR A 115 26.26 -14.69 -26.48
C TYR A 115 25.71 -15.00 -25.09
N ARG A 116 26.27 -14.37 -24.05
CA ARG A 116 25.89 -14.60 -22.65
C ARG A 116 25.38 -13.32 -22.03
N PHE A 117 24.25 -13.41 -21.34
CA PHE A 117 23.73 -12.32 -20.52
C PHE A 117 23.16 -12.88 -19.21
N GLY A 118 23.08 -12.02 -18.21
CA GLY A 118 22.63 -12.38 -16.88
C GLY A 118 21.53 -11.46 -16.39
N PHE A 119 20.65 -12.02 -15.58
CA PHE A 119 19.64 -11.27 -14.84
C PHE A 119 19.41 -11.92 -13.48
N ARG A 120 18.79 -11.17 -12.57
CA ARG A 120 18.42 -11.62 -11.24
C ARG A 120 16.94 -11.41 -11.02
N VAL A 121 16.25 -12.45 -10.60
CA VAL A 121 14.86 -12.34 -10.16
C VAL A 121 14.85 -11.62 -8.82
N ARG A 122 14.14 -10.51 -8.75
CA ARG A 122 13.99 -9.71 -7.53
C ARG A 122 13.31 -10.50 -6.41
N GLY A 123 13.48 -10.04 -5.17
CA GLY A 123 12.73 -10.57 -4.04
C GLY A 123 11.26 -10.16 -4.08
N PRO A 124 10.41 -10.86 -3.31
CA PRO A 124 9.04 -10.41 -3.08
C PRO A 124 9.00 -9.03 -2.43
N ARG A 125 8.14 -8.15 -2.92
CA ARG A 125 7.91 -6.80 -2.39
C ARG A 125 6.72 -6.79 -1.46
N VAL A 126 6.79 -5.97 -0.42
CA VAL A 126 5.62 -5.69 0.42
C VAL A 126 4.75 -4.66 -0.31
N LEU A 127 3.49 -5.02 -0.56
CA LEU A 127 2.51 -4.19 -1.25
C LEU A 127 1.67 -3.36 -0.28
N THR A 128 1.22 -4.00 0.80
CA THR A 128 0.41 -3.40 1.86
C THR A 128 0.38 -4.35 3.05
N GLY A 129 -0.37 -4.00 4.08
CA GLY A 129 -0.67 -4.86 5.21
C GLY A 129 -1.72 -4.23 6.11
N SER A 130 -2.15 -4.97 7.12
CA SER A 130 -3.01 -4.43 8.16
C SER A 130 -2.71 -5.05 9.51
N VAL A 131 -3.26 -4.41 10.54
CA VAL A 131 -3.21 -4.92 11.90
C VAL A 131 -4.61 -5.30 12.33
N ALA A 132 -4.76 -6.54 12.79
CA ALA A 132 -6.05 -7.21 12.99
C ALA A 132 -6.90 -7.25 11.69
N ARG A 133 -7.60 -8.36 11.43
CA ARG A 133 -8.54 -8.40 10.30
C ARG A 133 -9.71 -7.48 10.60
N GLY A 134 -9.79 -6.34 9.93
CA GLY A 134 -10.90 -5.38 10.02
C GLY A 134 -10.42 -3.94 10.03
N ARG A 135 -11.37 -2.99 10.08
CA ARG A 135 -11.16 -1.54 10.24
C ARG A 135 -10.54 -1.17 11.61
N GLY A 136 -9.70 -2.03 12.18
CA GLY A 136 -8.97 -1.75 13.40
C GLY A 136 -8.04 -0.58 13.16
N THR A 137 -8.18 0.46 13.97
CA THR A 137 -7.19 1.52 13.99
C THR A 137 -5.89 0.91 14.52
N THR A 138 -4.75 1.31 13.97
CA THR A 138 -3.43 0.88 14.48
C THR A 138 -3.17 1.35 15.90
N ARG A 139 -4.11 2.06 16.54
CA ARG A 139 -3.98 2.74 17.82
C ARG A 139 -4.39 1.91 19.04
N TYR A 140 -5.20 0.86 18.88
CA TYR A 140 -5.75 0.11 20.01
C TYR A 140 -5.51 -1.40 19.88
N LEU A 141 -4.26 -1.80 19.68
CA LEU A 141 -3.92 -3.21 19.53
C LEU A 141 -4.07 -3.99 20.83
N ALA A 142 -4.72 -5.15 20.74
CA ALA A 142 -4.72 -6.16 21.77
C ALA A 142 -3.34 -6.84 21.91
N PRO A 143 -2.98 -7.36 23.10
CA PRO A 143 -1.68 -7.98 23.35
C PRO A 143 -1.30 -9.15 22.42
N ASP A 144 -2.28 -9.80 21.80
CA ASP A 144 -2.12 -10.95 20.90
C ASP A 144 -2.51 -10.63 19.45
N SER A 145 -2.65 -9.34 19.11
CA SER A 145 -3.11 -8.90 17.79
C SER A 145 -2.28 -9.50 16.65
N PRO A 146 -2.91 -10.13 15.64
CA PRO A 146 -2.22 -10.59 14.45
C PRO A 146 -1.92 -9.45 13.48
N PHE A 147 -0.87 -9.62 12.70
CA PHE A 147 -0.47 -8.73 11.62
C PHE A 147 -0.52 -9.49 10.30
N ASP A 148 -1.10 -8.89 9.27
CA ASP A 148 -1.13 -9.46 7.92
C ASP A 148 -0.25 -8.56 7.02
N LEU A 149 0.75 -9.14 6.35
CA LEU A 149 1.52 -8.49 5.29
C LEU A 149 1.14 -9.07 3.94
N VAL A 150 0.91 -8.19 2.96
CA VAL A 150 0.59 -8.59 1.58
C VAL A 150 1.82 -8.39 0.71
N THR A 151 2.28 -9.47 0.08
CA THR A 151 3.44 -9.46 -0.82
C THR A 151 3.05 -9.82 -2.24
N ASP A 152 3.90 -9.46 -3.20
CA ASP A 152 3.67 -9.76 -4.63
C ASP A 152 4.14 -11.14 -5.08
N ALA A 153 4.83 -11.88 -4.22
CA ALA A 153 5.30 -13.24 -4.45
C ALA A 153 5.45 -13.99 -3.11
N PRO A 154 5.60 -15.34 -3.14
CA PRO A 154 5.93 -16.12 -1.95
C PRO A 154 7.25 -15.70 -1.31
N VAL A 155 7.24 -15.51 0.02
CA VAL A 155 8.42 -15.21 0.82
C VAL A 155 8.93 -16.47 1.49
N ASP A 156 10.24 -16.67 1.50
CA ASP A 156 10.89 -17.70 2.30
C ASP A 156 10.77 -17.34 3.79
N PRO A 157 10.23 -18.24 4.65
CA PRO A 157 10.10 -18.01 6.08
C PRO A 157 11.36 -17.51 6.79
N ALA A 158 12.55 -17.92 6.35
CA ALA A 158 13.81 -17.45 6.93
C ALA A 158 14.01 -15.94 6.73
N GLN A 159 13.48 -15.36 5.64
CA GLN A 159 13.55 -13.93 5.35
C GLN A 159 12.59 -13.11 6.20
N LEU A 160 11.51 -13.71 6.71
CA LEU A 160 10.50 -13.05 7.55
C LEU A 160 10.99 -12.71 8.96
N THR A 161 12.13 -13.26 9.38
CA THR A 161 12.82 -12.89 10.62
C THR A 161 13.26 -11.41 10.67
N SER A 162 13.33 -10.76 9.51
CA SER A 162 13.59 -9.33 9.37
C SER A 162 12.38 -8.43 9.68
N VAL A 163 11.21 -9.03 9.90
CA VAL A 163 9.98 -8.32 10.31
C VAL A 163 9.85 -8.39 11.82
N TYR A 164 9.68 -7.24 12.48
CA TYR A 164 9.58 -7.16 13.93
C TYR A 164 8.81 -5.91 14.36
N LEU A 165 8.39 -5.90 15.63
CA LEU A 165 7.82 -4.72 16.27
C LEU A 165 8.89 -4.04 17.11
N GLN A 166 8.98 -2.72 17.03
CA GLN A 166 9.84 -1.88 17.87
C GLN A 166 8.96 -0.97 18.73
N PHE A 167 8.96 -1.18 20.05
CA PHE A 167 8.24 -0.32 20.98
C PHE A 167 9.13 0.79 21.55
N ALA A 168 8.50 1.92 21.84
CA ALA A 168 9.17 3.12 22.32
C ALA A 168 9.83 2.88 23.69
N ALA A 169 10.97 3.55 23.92
CA ALA A 169 11.72 3.46 25.17
C ALA A 169 10.93 3.99 26.39
N THR A 170 9.92 4.82 26.16
CA THR A 170 9.03 5.39 27.19
C THR A 170 7.99 4.40 27.71
N CYS A 171 7.85 3.24 27.08
CA CYS A 171 6.90 2.23 27.53
C CYS A 171 7.39 1.46 28.75
N ALA A 172 6.46 0.93 29.54
CA ALA A 172 6.79 0.08 30.69
C ALA A 172 7.56 -1.20 30.29
N THR A 173 7.35 -1.70 29.08
CA THR A 173 8.12 -2.81 28.50
C THR A 173 8.58 -2.43 27.10
N PRO A 174 9.70 -1.72 26.98
CA PRO A 174 10.19 -1.23 25.70
C PRO A 174 10.90 -2.34 24.89
N GLY A 175 11.30 -1.99 23.67
CA GLY A 175 12.20 -2.82 22.86
C GLY A 175 11.51 -3.67 21.80
N VAL A 176 12.24 -4.65 21.28
CA VAL A 176 11.82 -5.45 20.14
C VAL A 176 10.89 -6.59 20.57
N VAL A 177 9.77 -6.75 19.85
CA VAL A 177 8.95 -7.97 19.88
C VAL A 177 9.07 -8.64 18.52
N ARG A 178 9.61 -9.85 18.51
CA ARG A 178 9.71 -10.67 17.30
C ARG A 178 8.34 -11.23 16.93
N LEU A 179 8.18 -11.45 15.63
CA LEU A 179 6.96 -12.00 15.06
C LEU A 179 7.26 -13.39 14.50
N ARG A 180 6.41 -14.36 14.89
CA ARG A 180 6.41 -15.69 14.30
C ARG A 180 5.45 -15.75 13.13
N VAL A 181 5.83 -16.52 12.12
CA VAL A 181 5.01 -16.76 10.94
C VAL A 181 3.96 -17.81 11.28
N GLN A 182 2.68 -17.42 11.28
CA GLN A 182 1.59 -18.39 11.43
C GLN A 182 1.32 -19.13 10.11
N GLY A 183 1.44 -18.43 9.00
CA GLY A 183 1.26 -19.03 7.67
C GLY A 183 1.25 -18.01 6.56
N GLN A 184 1.33 -18.52 5.33
CA GLN A 184 1.28 -17.75 4.10
C GLN A 184 0.25 -18.39 3.17
N ARG A 185 -0.65 -17.61 2.59
CA ARG A 185 -1.66 -18.09 1.63
C ARG A 185 -1.86 -17.15 0.45
N GLY A 186 -2.46 -17.62 -0.63
CA GLY A 186 -2.91 -16.77 -1.72
C GLY A 186 -4.05 -15.83 -1.30
N LEU A 187 -4.25 -14.76 -2.08
CA LEU A 187 -5.40 -13.88 -1.93
C LEU A 187 -6.70 -14.59 -2.37
N THR A 188 -7.79 -14.19 -1.75
CA THR A 188 -9.15 -14.66 -2.00
C THR A 188 -10.09 -13.47 -2.17
N ARG A 189 -11.26 -13.67 -2.79
CA ARG A 189 -12.24 -12.58 -3.01
C ARG A 189 -12.86 -12.03 -1.72
N VAL A 190 -12.70 -12.73 -0.60
CA VAL A 190 -13.20 -12.31 0.72
C VAL A 190 -12.15 -11.50 1.50
N ASP A 191 -10.94 -11.37 0.98
CA ASP A 191 -9.92 -10.51 1.59
C ASP A 191 -10.32 -9.03 1.50
N PRO A 192 -9.84 -8.18 2.42
CA PRO A 192 -10.12 -6.75 2.39
C PRO A 192 -9.83 -6.12 1.03
N TYR A 193 -10.63 -5.12 0.64
CA TYR A 193 -10.48 -4.41 -0.64
C TYR A 193 -9.08 -3.81 -0.78
N GLU A 194 -8.50 -3.31 0.32
CA GLU A 194 -7.14 -2.75 0.35
C GLU A 194 -6.10 -3.81 -0.02
N TYR A 195 -6.34 -5.08 0.32
CA TYR A 195 -5.46 -6.16 -0.08
C TYR A 195 -5.67 -6.46 -1.55
N GLN A 196 -6.91 -6.58 -2.01
CA GLN A 196 -7.20 -6.89 -3.41
C GLN A 196 -6.56 -5.83 -4.33
N GLU A 197 -6.69 -4.55 -3.98
CA GLU A 197 -6.25 -3.44 -4.81
C GLU A 197 -4.81 -2.93 -4.55
N ALA A 198 -4.05 -3.60 -3.67
CA ALA A 198 -2.66 -3.23 -3.43
C ALA A 198 -1.81 -3.37 -4.70
N GLY A 199 -0.90 -2.40 -4.92
CA GLY A 199 -0.06 -2.31 -6.13
C GLY A 199 -0.54 -1.27 -7.16
N GLY A 200 -1.72 -0.66 -6.95
CA GLY A 200 -2.23 0.44 -7.77
C GLY A 200 -2.89 0.00 -9.09
N TRP A 201 -3.43 0.99 -9.82
CA TRP A 201 -4.25 0.77 -11.02
C TRP A 201 -3.51 0.09 -12.17
N ASN A 202 -2.23 0.42 -12.38
CA ASN A 202 -1.40 -0.08 -13.48
C ASN A 202 -0.61 -1.36 -13.11
N ARG A 203 -1.02 -2.08 -12.07
CA ARG A 203 -0.30 -3.30 -11.64
C ARG A 203 -0.47 -4.43 -12.64
N ASP A 204 0.56 -5.28 -12.73
CA ASP A 204 0.50 -6.52 -13.50
C ASP A 204 -0.45 -7.54 -12.83
N ARG A 205 -1.67 -7.61 -13.34
CA ARG A 205 -2.69 -8.56 -12.85
C ARG A 205 -2.35 -10.02 -13.17
N SER A 206 -1.47 -10.29 -14.15
CA SER A 206 -1.06 -11.67 -14.44
C SER A 206 -0.24 -12.28 -13.29
N ALA A 207 0.42 -11.44 -12.50
CA ALA A 207 1.15 -11.82 -11.30
C ALA A 207 0.28 -11.91 -10.03
N ASP A 208 -1.02 -11.57 -10.09
CA ASP A 208 -1.89 -11.56 -8.89
C ASP A 208 -1.97 -12.94 -8.22
N SER A 209 -1.84 -14.03 -8.99
CA SER A 209 -1.81 -15.41 -8.47
C SER A 209 -0.60 -15.71 -7.56
N LEU A 210 0.47 -14.91 -7.65
CA LEU A 210 1.68 -15.05 -6.85
C LEU A 210 1.60 -14.31 -5.53
N ARG A 211 0.65 -13.38 -5.42
CA ARG A 211 0.49 -12.56 -4.24
C ARG A 211 0.16 -13.40 -3.03
N ARG A 212 0.68 -13.01 -1.88
CA ARG A 212 0.50 -13.74 -0.64
C ARG A 212 0.06 -12.82 0.49
N VAL A 213 -0.85 -13.33 1.32
CA VAL A 213 -1.13 -12.80 2.65
C VAL A 213 -0.33 -13.63 3.63
N ILE A 214 0.61 -12.98 4.31
CA ILE A 214 1.49 -13.56 5.33
C ILE A 214 0.95 -13.13 6.68
N ARG A 215 0.54 -14.09 7.49
CA ARG A 215 0.06 -13.84 8.84
C ARG A 215 1.17 -14.03 9.85
N LEU A 216 1.34 -13.00 10.67
CA LEU A 216 2.35 -12.89 11.70
C LEU A 216 1.67 -12.73 13.07
N LEU A 217 2.22 -13.41 14.07
CA LEU A 217 1.78 -13.30 15.47
C LEU A 217 2.95 -12.86 16.34
N PRO A 218 2.72 -12.04 17.37
CA PRO A 218 3.77 -11.71 18.31
C PRO A 218 4.20 -12.95 19.09
N GLU A 219 5.51 -13.13 19.30
CA GLU A 219 6.07 -14.26 20.07
C GLU A 219 5.78 -14.13 21.57
N ARG A 220 5.52 -12.92 22.04
CA ARG A 220 5.14 -12.59 23.41
C ARG A 220 4.06 -11.51 23.41
N PRO A 221 3.20 -11.41 24.44
CA PRO A 221 2.18 -10.38 24.50
C PRO A 221 2.75 -8.97 24.31
N LEU A 222 2.07 -8.16 23.49
CA LEU A 222 2.45 -6.76 23.27
C LEU A 222 2.31 -5.97 24.59
N PRO A 223 3.20 -5.01 24.87
CA PRO A 223 3.07 -4.13 26.04
C PRO A 223 1.75 -3.38 25.98
N ARG A 224 1.10 -3.10 27.12
CA ARG A 224 -0.14 -2.30 27.15
C ARG A 224 0.16 -0.80 27.10
N GLY A 225 -0.75 -0.03 26.52
CA GLY A 225 -0.71 1.45 26.50
C GLY A 225 0.56 2.02 25.89
N CYS A 226 1.11 1.36 24.86
CA CYS A 226 2.45 1.62 24.36
C CYS A 226 2.43 1.89 22.86
N ALA A 227 3.16 2.94 22.45
CA ALA A 227 3.40 3.26 21.06
C ALA A 227 4.61 2.49 20.51
N GLY A 228 4.55 2.10 19.24
CA GLY A 228 5.62 1.41 18.56
C GLY A 228 5.47 1.43 17.05
N GLU A 229 6.28 0.63 16.38
CA GLU A 229 6.31 0.52 14.93
C GLU A 229 6.41 -0.94 14.50
N LEU A 230 5.65 -1.32 13.47
CA LEU A 230 5.95 -2.52 12.69
C LEU A 230 7.04 -2.18 11.68
N VAL A 231 8.16 -2.88 11.77
CA VAL A 231 9.35 -2.67 10.94
C VAL A 231 9.53 -3.86 10.01
N PHE A 232 9.70 -3.57 8.71
CA PHE A 232 9.88 -4.58 7.67
C PHE A 232 10.65 -4.00 6.48
N PRO A 233 11.33 -4.84 5.67
CA PRO A 233 12.02 -4.35 4.48
C PRO A 233 11.04 -4.03 3.34
N ALA A 234 11.40 -3.09 2.47
CA ALA A 234 10.59 -2.78 1.27
C ALA A 234 10.45 -3.98 0.32
N ALA A 235 11.48 -4.84 0.28
CA ALA A 235 11.47 -6.12 -0.42
C ALA A 235 12.33 -7.15 0.30
N PHE A 236 11.99 -8.43 0.18
CA PHE A 236 12.72 -9.56 0.73
C PHE A 236 13.87 -9.99 -0.19
N ASP A 237 14.75 -9.04 -0.52
CA ASP A 237 16.03 -9.25 -1.21
C ASP A 237 17.13 -8.38 -0.59
N ALA A 238 18.36 -8.50 -1.10
CA ALA A 238 19.50 -7.76 -0.56
C ALA A 238 19.33 -6.23 -0.61
N VAL A 239 18.67 -5.72 -1.66
CA VAL A 239 18.47 -4.28 -1.85
C VAL A 239 17.35 -3.79 -0.93
N GLY A 240 16.21 -4.47 -0.93
CA GLY A 240 15.04 -4.10 -0.13
C GLY A 240 15.28 -4.19 1.37
N ARG A 241 16.19 -5.06 1.84
CA ARG A 241 16.58 -5.12 3.25
C ARG A 241 17.35 -3.91 3.75
N ALA A 242 18.03 -3.18 2.86
CA ALA A 242 18.69 -1.93 3.23
C ALA A 242 17.70 -0.79 3.46
N THR A 243 16.47 -0.90 2.94
CA THR A 243 15.44 0.13 3.06
C THR A 243 14.27 -0.37 3.91
N LEU A 244 14.28 0.00 5.19
CA LEU A 244 13.22 -0.36 6.13
C LEU A 244 12.03 0.58 6.00
N THR A 245 10.85 -0.02 5.97
CA THR A 245 9.56 0.65 6.12
C THR A 245 9.08 0.49 7.56
N ARG A 246 8.41 1.53 8.07
CA ARG A 246 7.90 1.60 9.44
C ARG A 246 6.43 1.99 9.41
N TRP A 247 5.58 1.22 10.07
CA TRP A 247 4.17 1.58 10.28
C TRP A 247 3.90 1.80 11.76
N SER A 248 3.40 2.99 12.10
CA SER A 248 3.08 3.34 13.47
C SER A 248 1.93 2.49 14.00
N ILE A 249 2.13 1.98 15.21
CA ILE A 249 1.16 1.20 15.97
C ILE A 249 1.10 1.70 17.41
N ALA A 250 0.00 1.40 18.10
CA ALA A 250 -0.12 1.53 19.53
C ALA A 250 -1.05 0.46 20.09
N THR A 251 -0.75 -0.01 21.29
CA THR A 251 -1.56 -0.97 22.02
C THR A 251 -2.52 -0.26 22.95
N TYR A 252 -3.68 -0.87 23.18
CA TYR A 252 -4.60 -0.30 24.16
C TYR A 252 -3.99 -0.33 25.56
N GLY A 253 -4.26 0.72 26.33
CA GLY A 253 -3.93 0.80 27.76
C GLY A 253 -5.14 0.51 28.63
N ASP A 254 -5.05 0.89 29.89
CA ASP A 254 -6.18 0.80 30.81
C ASP A 254 -7.38 1.61 30.31
N PHE A 255 -8.58 1.04 30.47
CA PHE A 255 -9.82 1.67 30.05
C PHE A 255 -10.29 2.73 31.05
N ARG A 256 -10.30 4.00 30.63
CA ARG A 256 -10.68 5.15 31.44
C ARG A 256 -11.36 6.24 30.61
N LEU A 257 -12.10 7.11 31.29
CA LEU A 257 -12.60 8.35 30.71
C LEU A 257 -11.47 9.39 30.69
N GLU A 258 -11.20 9.95 29.52
CA GLU A 258 -10.26 11.05 29.35
C GLU A 258 -10.97 12.40 29.52
N LYS A 259 -10.21 13.49 29.49
CA LYS A 259 -10.79 14.83 29.61
C LYS A 259 -11.76 15.09 28.44
N PRO A 260 -13.02 15.44 28.70
CA PRO A 260 -13.95 15.80 27.65
C PRO A 260 -13.63 17.19 27.09
N ASP A 261 -13.90 17.38 25.80
CA ASP A 261 -13.70 18.63 25.08
C ASP A 261 -15.03 19.35 24.82
N CYS A 262 -14.91 20.66 24.66
CA CYS A 262 -16.04 21.54 24.45
C CYS A 262 -16.33 21.66 22.95
N GLY A 263 -17.09 20.71 22.41
CA GLY A 263 -17.31 20.61 20.96
C GLY A 263 -16.06 20.16 20.22
N TRP A 264 -16.04 20.37 18.90
CA TRP A 264 -14.93 19.97 18.02
C TRP A 264 -13.76 20.97 18.00
N GLY A 265 -13.78 21.94 18.91
CA GLY A 265 -12.77 22.97 19.11
C GLY A 265 -12.86 23.46 20.55
N ASP A 266 -12.66 24.75 20.78
CA ASP A 266 -12.66 25.33 22.14
C ASP A 266 -13.95 26.08 22.50
N VAL A 267 -14.98 26.00 21.65
CA VAL A 267 -16.22 26.78 21.81
C VAL A 267 -17.44 25.87 21.75
N CYS A 268 -18.11 25.71 22.89
CA CYS A 268 -19.37 24.98 23.00
C CYS A 268 -20.35 25.68 23.97
N PRO A 269 -21.08 26.70 23.53
CA PRO A 269 -22.02 27.40 24.41
C PRO A 269 -23.18 26.49 24.82
N SER A 270 -23.63 25.65 23.89
CA SER A 270 -24.78 24.77 24.07
C SER A 270 -24.49 23.30 23.76
N GLY A 271 -23.20 22.92 23.66
CA GLY A 271 -22.76 21.58 23.27
C GLY A 271 -22.34 21.48 21.79
N PRO A 272 -22.05 20.26 21.28
CA PRO A 272 -22.02 18.99 22.03
C PRO A 272 -20.83 18.94 23.00
N ILE A 273 -20.88 18.04 23.99
CA ILE A 273 -19.69 17.64 24.76
C ILE A 273 -19.04 16.49 24.02
N ILE A 274 -17.75 16.59 23.72
CA ILE A 274 -17.00 15.49 23.11
C ILE A 274 -16.35 14.68 24.24
N VAL A 275 -16.85 13.47 24.46
CA VAL A 275 -16.25 12.54 25.44
C VAL A 275 -15.24 11.65 24.74
N ARG A 276 -14.07 11.49 25.38
CA ARG A 276 -12.98 10.64 24.91
C ARG A 276 -12.73 9.54 25.92
N PHE A 277 -12.57 8.32 25.44
CA PHE A 277 -12.15 7.16 26.19
C PHE A 277 -10.76 6.74 25.72
N SER A 278 -9.95 6.20 26.64
CA SER A 278 -8.61 5.70 26.29
C SER A 278 -8.66 4.48 25.35
N THR A 279 -9.82 3.84 25.24
CA THR A 279 -10.09 2.70 24.34
C THR A 279 -11.50 2.81 23.74
N PRO A 280 -11.77 2.21 22.56
CA PRO A 280 -13.06 2.33 21.91
C PRO A 280 -14.21 1.70 22.69
N VAL A 281 -15.32 2.43 22.80
CA VAL A 281 -16.56 2.01 23.44
C VAL A 281 -17.68 1.99 22.40
N LYS A 282 -18.64 1.07 22.55
CA LYS A 282 -19.83 1.00 21.69
C LYS A 282 -20.81 2.13 22.04
N GLY A 283 -21.41 2.78 21.06
CA GLY A 283 -22.31 3.93 21.29
C GLY A 283 -23.50 3.60 22.20
N SER A 284 -24.03 2.37 22.10
CA SER A 284 -25.08 1.88 22.98
C SER A 284 -24.66 1.80 24.46
N GLU A 285 -23.38 1.52 24.74
CA GLU A 285 -22.86 1.54 26.12
C GLU A 285 -22.73 2.97 26.62
N VAL A 286 -22.28 3.90 25.76
CA VAL A 286 -22.19 5.32 26.10
C VAL A 286 -23.57 5.87 26.51
N LEU A 287 -24.61 5.62 25.71
CA LEU A 287 -25.98 6.05 26.01
C LEU A 287 -26.53 5.50 27.34
N ARG A 288 -26.14 4.27 27.72
CA ARG A 288 -26.67 3.60 28.90
C ARG A 288 -25.89 3.93 30.18
N ARG A 289 -24.60 4.24 30.05
CA ARG A 289 -23.65 4.27 31.17
C ARG A 289 -23.04 5.65 31.42
N ILE A 290 -23.27 6.62 30.55
CA ILE A 290 -22.87 8.01 30.78
C ILE A 290 -24.07 8.84 31.22
N THR A 291 -23.87 9.66 32.25
CA THR A 291 -24.84 10.66 32.70
C THR A 291 -24.17 12.03 32.83
N LEU A 292 -24.99 13.08 32.80
CA LEU A 292 -24.55 14.46 32.97
C LEU A 292 -25.12 15.03 34.26
N ALA A 293 -24.34 15.82 34.99
CA ALA A 293 -24.79 16.59 36.15
C ALA A 293 -24.36 18.07 36.00
N PRO A 294 -25.27 19.07 35.97
CA PRO A 294 -26.72 18.97 36.08
C PRO A 294 -27.36 18.05 35.04
N ALA A 295 -28.48 17.42 35.40
CA ALA A 295 -29.14 16.43 34.57
C ALA A 295 -29.50 17.00 33.18
N ALA A 296 -28.98 16.37 32.14
CA ALA A 296 -29.28 16.68 30.74
C ALA A 296 -29.32 15.38 29.94
N THR A 297 -30.37 15.20 29.15
CA THR A 297 -30.48 14.08 28.21
C THR A 297 -29.65 14.37 26.97
N PHE A 298 -29.01 13.36 26.42
CA PHE A 298 -28.22 13.47 25.20
C PHE A 298 -28.49 12.30 24.25
N THR A 299 -28.13 12.49 22.99
CA THR A 299 -28.00 11.41 22.01
C THR A 299 -26.55 11.30 21.56
N VAL A 300 -26.22 10.19 20.92
CA VAL A 300 -24.94 10.00 20.23
C VAL A 300 -25.22 9.78 18.74
N GLY A 301 -24.19 9.65 17.92
CA GLY A 301 -24.32 9.22 16.53
C GLY A 301 -24.84 7.77 16.41
N ASP A 302 -24.39 7.03 15.39
CA ASP A 302 -24.76 5.62 15.27
C ASP A 302 -24.39 4.83 16.53
N SER A 303 -25.39 4.36 17.27
CA SER A 303 -25.18 3.64 18.53
C SER A 303 -24.60 2.23 18.34
N ALA A 304 -24.64 1.70 17.10
CA ALA A 304 -23.99 0.44 16.74
C ALA A 304 -22.48 0.61 16.53
N ASP A 305 -22.01 1.83 16.26
CA ASP A 305 -20.60 2.13 16.04
C ASP A 305 -19.77 1.92 17.32
N VAL A 306 -18.47 1.69 17.08
CA VAL A 306 -17.45 1.56 18.12
C VAL A 306 -16.41 2.64 17.91
N ARG A 307 -16.29 3.56 18.86
CA ARG A 307 -15.38 4.71 18.77
C ARG A 307 -14.78 5.02 20.14
N ALA A 308 -13.57 5.56 20.14
CA ALA A 308 -12.96 6.10 21.36
C ALA A 308 -13.49 7.51 21.68
N GLU A 309 -14.08 8.19 20.71
CA GLU A 309 -14.60 9.56 20.85
C GLU A 309 -16.07 9.60 20.46
N TRP A 310 -16.89 10.23 21.29
CA TRP A 310 -18.33 10.36 21.10
C TRP A 310 -18.79 11.80 21.35
N ALA A 311 -19.58 12.33 20.42
CA ALA A 311 -20.30 13.57 20.64
C ALA A 311 -21.59 13.29 21.41
N LEU A 312 -21.72 13.87 22.60
CA LEU A 312 -22.96 13.90 23.35
C LEU A 312 -23.78 15.08 22.84
N ASN A 313 -24.72 14.79 21.94
CA ASN A 313 -25.60 15.79 21.34
C ASN A 313 -26.71 16.12 22.32
N THR A 314 -26.67 17.33 22.87
CA THR A 314 -27.62 17.82 23.88
C THR A 314 -27.68 19.35 23.82
N SER A 315 -28.68 19.95 24.48
CA SER A 315 -28.81 21.40 24.62
C SER A 315 -28.40 21.79 26.03
N LEU A 316 -27.19 22.36 26.15
CA LEU A 316 -26.62 22.77 27.42
C LEU A 316 -26.79 24.26 27.67
N ARG A 317 -26.72 24.66 28.93
CA ARG A 317 -26.69 26.07 29.32
C ARG A 317 -25.28 26.62 29.10
N PRO A 318 -25.11 27.83 28.53
CA PRO A 318 -23.82 28.50 28.44
C PRO A 318 -23.18 28.78 29.80
N ARG A 319 -21.85 28.90 29.83
CA ARG A 319 -21.03 29.23 31.01
C ARG A 319 -21.27 28.35 32.25
N THR A 320 -21.83 27.16 32.06
CA THR A 320 -22.26 26.25 33.12
C THR A 320 -21.31 25.06 33.20
N THR A 321 -20.95 24.68 34.42
CA THR A 321 -20.13 23.48 34.66
C THR A 321 -21.01 22.25 34.68
N TYR A 322 -20.65 21.24 33.89
CA TYR A 322 -21.25 19.91 33.86
C TYR A 322 -20.20 18.87 34.27
N ALA A 323 -20.60 17.88 35.06
CA ALA A 323 -19.84 16.66 35.26
C ALA A 323 -20.34 15.59 34.29
N VAL A 324 -19.40 15.01 33.53
CA VAL A 324 -19.62 13.80 32.74
C VAL A 324 -19.29 12.62 33.63
N ILE A 325 -20.28 11.79 33.93
CA ILE A 325 -20.18 10.69 34.89
C ILE A 325 -20.31 9.37 34.15
N ALA A 326 -19.28 8.54 34.22
CA ALA A 326 -19.27 7.17 33.72
C ALA A 326 -19.56 6.17 34.85
N ASP A 327 -20.58 5.35 34.65
CA ASP A 327 -20.84 4.18 35.48
C ASP A 327 -19.69 3.17 35.33
N THR A 328 -19.10 2.73 36.44
CA THR A 328 -18.02 1.72 36.49
C THR A 328 -18.37 0.37 35.83
N ALA A 329 -19.66 0.09 35.61
CA ALA A 329 -20.12 -1.07 34.87
C ALA A 329 -19.97 -0.95 33.35
N ILE A 330 -19.61 0.24 32.82
CA ILE A 330 -19.27 0.41 31.40
C ILE A 330 -18.09 -0.50 31.01
N ARG A 331 -18.12 -0.99 29.78
CA ARG A 331 -17.06 -1.83 29.19
C ARG A 331 -16.65 -1.27 27.84
N ASP A 332 -15.37 -1.39 27.52
CA ASP A 332 -14.86 -1.11 26.18
C ASP A 332 -15.04 -2.31 25.24
N VAL A 333 -14.65 -2.16 23.98
CA VAL A 333 -14.73 -3.23 22.96
C VAL A 333 -13.86 -4.45 23.30
N PHE A 334 -12.88 -4.30 24.18
CA PHE A 334 -11.99 -5.38 24.64
C PHE A 334 -12.49 -6.04 25.93
N GLY A 335 -13.63 -5.60 26.47
CA GLY A 335 -14.22 -6.12 27.71
C GLY A 335 -13.51 -5.65 28.99
N GLN A 336 -12.66 -4.62 28.91
CA GLN A 336 -11.95 -4.09 30.07
C GLN A 336 -12.91 -3.46 31.07
N ARG A 337 -12.56 -3.55 32.35
CA ARG A 337 -13.26 -2.82 33.42
C ARG A 337 -12.79 -1.36 33.42
N PHE A 338 -13.71 -0.46 33.71
CA PHE A 338 -13.42 0.95 33.84
C PHE A 338 -12.48 1.20 35.03
N THR A 339 -11.46 2.03 34.84
CA THR A 339 -10.49 2.43 35.85
C THR A 339 -10.36 3.96 35.92
N GLY A 340 -9.84 4.45 37.05
CA GLY A 340 -9.61 5.88 37.26
C GLY A 340 -10.87 6.65 37.68
N ASN A 341 -10.89 7.94 37.36
CA ASN A 341 -11.95 8.84 37.80
C ASN A 341 -13.23 8.63 36.99
N THR A 342 -14.35 8.39 37.67
CA THR A 342 -15.67 8.18 37.08
C THR A 342 -16.36 9.47 36.70
N ALA A 343 -15.92 10.64 37.21
CA ALA A 343 -16.57 11.91 36.94
C ALA A 343 -15.54 12.98 36.52
N VAL A 344 -15.69 13.50 35.31
CA VAL A 344 -14.82 14.57 34.78
C VAL A 344 -15.64 15.81 34.48
N GLY A 345 -15.18 16.95 35.01
CA GLY A 345 -15.85 18.24 34.83
C GLY A 345 -15.49 18.92 33.51
N ILE A 346 -16.48 19.55 32.89
CA ILE A 346 -16.35 20.44 31.74
C ILE A 346 -17.19 21.69 31.94
N ARG A 347 -16.71 22.85 31.46
CA ARG A 347 -17.47 24.09 31.50
C ARG A 347 -17.82 24.51 30.08
N THR A 348 -19.11 24.70 29.80
CA THR A 348 -19.57 25.25 28.52
C THR A 348 -19.11 26.69 28.37
N THR A 349 -18.89 27.11 27.13
CA THR A 349 -18.46 28.49 26.85
C THR A 349 -19.65 29.44 26.84
N GLY A 350 -19.39 30.74 26.65
CA GLY A 350 -20.41 31.68 26.20
C GLY A 350 -20.50 31.70 24.67
N TYR A 351 -21.57 32.26 24.11
CA TYR A 351 -21.59 32.61 22.69
C TYR A 351 -20.51 33.67 22.39
N SER A 352 -19.83 33.54 21.25
CA SER A 352 -18.92 34.60 20.81
C SER A 352 -19.72 35.87 20.46
N PRO A 353 -19.16 37.07 20.72
CA PRO A 353 -19.73 38.30 20.21
C PRO A 353 -19.91 38.22 18.70
N SER A 354 -21.12 38.51 18.22
CA SER A 354 -21.39 38.51 16.78
C SER A 354 -22.46 39.53 16.44
N VAL A 355 -22.32 40.13 15.26
CA VAL A 355 -23.32 40.99 14.64
C VAL A 355 -23.58 40.44 13.25
N THR A 356 -24.84 40.12 12.96
CA THR A 356 -25.30 39.65 11.67
C THR A 356 -26.31 40.66 11.14
N TYR A 357 -26.09 41.09 9.91
CA TYR A 357 -26.97 42.02 9.22
C TYR A 357 -27.06 41.60 7.76
N THR A 358 -28.13 42.01 7.09
CA THR A 358 -28.29 41.75 5.66
C THR A 358 -27.24 42.55 4.89
N PHE A 359 -26.36 41.87 4.16
CA PHE A 359 -25.38 42.50 3.27
C PHE A 359 -25.86 42.43 1.80
N GLY A 360 -25.52 43.44 0.99
CA GLY A 360 -25.92 43.54 -0.42
C GLY A 360 -27.07 44.52 -0.67
N ARG A 361 -27.91 44.26 -1.69
CA ARG A 361 -29.06 45.12 -1.99
C ARG A 361 -30.19 44.85 -1.02
N ALA A 362 -30.45 45.79 -0.12
CA ALA A 362 -31.62 45.79 0.75
C ALA A 362 -32.65 46.83 0.28
N THR A 363 -33.93 46.51 0.39
CA THR A 363 -35.02 47.47 0.19
C THR A 363 -35.41 48.04 1.55
N VAL A 364 -35.36 49.36 1.69
CA VAL A 364 -35.81 50.08 2.89
C VAL A 364 -37.06 50.89 2.58
N GLU A 365 -37.89 51.13 3.58
CA GLU A 365 -39.14 51.87 3.43
C GLU A 365 -38.90 53.28 2.89
N ARG A 366 -39.63 53.65 1.82
CA ARG A 366 -39.52 54.98 1.19
C ARG A 366 -40.04 56.09 2.11
N LYS A 367 -41.07 55.80 2.91
CA LYS A 367 -41.66 56.66 3.95
C LYS A 367 -41.74 55.81 5.22
N GLY A 368 -41.07 56.23 6.29
CA GLY A 368 -40.92 55.43 7.51
C GLY A 368 -39.54 55.62 8.17
N LEU A 369 -39.20 54.76 9.13
CA LEU A 369 -37.98 54.88 9.95
C LEU A 369 -36.68 54.49 9.23
N ARG A 370 -36.77 53.91 8.01
CA ARG A 370 -35.61 53.49 7.19
C ARG A 370 -34.61 52.62 7.95
N THR A 371 -35.12 51.69 8.75
CA THR A 371 -34.32 50.82 9.62
C THR A 371 -33.72 49.63 8.87
N LEU A 372 -32.54 49.19 9.32
CA LEU A 372 -31.92 47.93 8.91
C LEU A 372 -32.01 46.95 10.08
N GLY A 373 -32.48 45.74 9.79
CA GLY A 373 -32.51 44.67 10.78
C GLY A 373 -31.08 44.18 11.06
N VAL A 374 -30.69 44.20 12.33
CA VAL A 374 -29.44 43.63 12.82
C VAL A 374 -29.77 42.62 13.91
N THR A 375 -29.16 41.45 13.84
CA THR A 375 -29.16 40.46 14.91
C THR A 375 -27.79 40.48 15.57
N TYR A 376 -27.75 40.55 16.89
CA TYR A 376 -26.49 40.54 17.64
C TYR A 376 -26.53 39.53 18.78
N VAL A 377 -25.35 39.08 19.21
CA VAL A 377 -25.15 38.17 20.34
C VAL A 377 -23.95 38.67 21.12
N ASN A 378 -24.07 38.86 22.45
CA ASN A 378 -22.99 39.30 23.33
C ASN A 378 -22.21 40.53 22.81
N VAL A 379 -22.95 41.53 22.32
CA VAL A 379 -22.42 42.84 21.87
C VAL A 379 -23.18 43.92 22.62
N ASP A 380 -22.46 44.81 23.29
CA ASP A 380 -23.05 45.87 24.13
C ASP A 380 -23.24 47.19 23.37
N THR A 381 -22.37 47.48 22.39
CA THR A 381 -22.42 48.69 21.55
C THR A 381 -22.13 48.32 20.09
N LEU A 382 -22.89 48.90 19.16
CA LEU A 382 -22.66 48.82 17.72
C LEU A 382 -22.53 50.22 17.13
N ASP A 383 -21.31 50.61 16.78
CA ASP A 383 -21.04 51.87 16.10
C ASP A 383 -21.12 51.67 14.58
N VAL A 384 -22.05 52.40 13.93
CA VAL A 384 -22.27 52.34 12.48
C VAL A 384 -21.68 53.61 11.86
N THR A 385 -20.58 53.48 11.13
CA THR A 385 -19.85 54.58 10.46
C THR A 385 -20.19 54.71 8.99
#